data_AF-A0ABD0L456-F1
#
_entry.id   AF-A0ABD0L456-F1
#
_cell.length_a   1.000
_cell.length_b   1.000
_cell.length_c   1.000
_cell.angle_alpha   90.00
_cell.angle_beta   90.00
_cell.angle_gamma   90.00
#
_symmetry.space_group_name_H-M   'P 1'
#
loop_
_entity.id
_entity.type
_entity.pdbx_description
1 polymer ?
#
loop_
_entity_poly.entity_id
_entity_poly.type
_entity_poly.pdbx_seq_one_letter_code
_entity_poly.pdbx_strand_id
1 'polypeptide(L)'
;MTEESETLPQTLLNNLASQLQTLNAQTSQINSVSIQLPEFWTKSPEVWFARVEAQFGIKGITQDQTKYDYVVSSLDINTTTRAVTRQP
;
A
#
# COMPACT_ATOMS: atom_id res chain seq x y z
N MET A 1 -22.42 -49.25 9.72
CA MET A 1 -22.63 -48.13 8.76
C MET A 1 -22.78 -46.89 9.60
N THR A 2 -21.65 -46.31 9.94
CA THR A 2 -21.49 -45.29 10.96
C THR A 2 -21.71 -43.90 10.36
N GLU A 3 -22.60 -43.16 11.02
CA GLU A 3 -22.35 -41.77 11.42
C GLU A 3 -22.39 -40.69 10.32
N GLU A 4 -23.56 -40.46 9.73
CA GLU A 4 -23.90 -39.17 9.10
C GLU A 4 -24.89 -38.32 9.92
N SER A 5 -25.20 -38.75 11.14
CA SER A 5 -26.04 -37.98 12.07
C SER A 5 -25.15 -37.15 13.00
N GLU A 6 -25.28 -35.82 12.94
CA GLU A 6 -24.87 -34.86 13.99
C GLU A 6 -23.40 -34.39 14.10
N THR A 7 -22.81 -33.79 13.05
CA THR A 7 -21.64 -32.88 13.24
C THR A 7 -21.90 -31.43 12.84
N LEU A 8 -23.18 -31.05 12.77
CA LEU A 8 -23.66 -29.76 12.28
C LEU A 8 -23.24 -28.50 13.08
N PRO A 9 -22.85 -28.52 14.38
CA PRO A 9 -22.38 -27.30 15.03
C PRO A 9 -20.89 -27.01 14.78
N GLN A 10 -20.02 -28.02 14.85
CA GLN A 10 -18.56 -27.81 14.80
C GLN A 10 -18.05 -27.62 13.37
N THR A 11 -18.61 -28.34 12.40
CA THR A 11 -18.23 -28.19 10.99
C THR A 11 -18.56 -26.78 10.47
N LEU A 12 -19.71 -26.23 10.86
CA LEU A 12 -20.10 -24.85 10.53
C LEU A 12 -19.16 -23.82 11.17
N LEU A 13 -18.79 -24.02 12.45
CA LEU A 13 -17.84 -23.14 13.14
C LEU A 13 -16.44 -23.18 12.51
N ASN A 14 -15.95 -24.37 12.15
CA ASN A 14 -14.64 -24.53 11.50
C ASN A 14 -14.62 -23.86 10.13
N ASN A 15 -15.68 -24.04 9.33
CA ASN A 15 -15.79 -23.40 8.03
C ASN A 15 -15.91 -21.87 8.15
N LEU A 16 -16.57 -21.34 9.17
CA LEU A 16 -16.66 -19.89 9.40
C LEU A 16 -15.31 -19.30 9.82
N ALA A 17 -14.58 -19.98 10.71
CA ALA A 17 -13.24 -19.57 11.13
C ALA A 17 -12.25 -19.54 9.95
N SER A 18 -12.28 -20.57 9.09
CA SER A 18 -11.46 -20.61 7.88
C SER A 18 -11.82 -19.51 6.87
N GLN A 19 -13.10 -19.12 6.77
CA GLN A 19 -13.53 -18.00 5.92
C GLN A 19 -13.05 -16.64 6.43
N LEU A 20 -13.08 -16.40 7.75
CA LEU A 20 -12.56 -15.14 8.31
C LEU A 20 -11.04 -15.00 8.12
N GLN A 21 -10.30 -16.11 8.15
CA GLN A 21 -8.85 -16.14 7.90
C GLN A 21 -8.51 -15.83 6.43
N THR A 22 -9.26 -16.39 5.47
CA THR A 22 -9.01 -16.14 4.04
C THR A 22 -9.34 -14.70 3.64
N LEU A 23 -10.38 -14.10 4.22
CA LEU A 23 -10.71 -12.69 4.02
C LEU A 23 -9.57 -11.76 4.50
N ASN A 24 -8.98 -12.04 5.66
CA ASN A 24 -7.87 -11.25 6.21
C ASN A 24 -6.55 -11.42 5.43
N ALA A 25 -6.35 -12.58 4.79
CA ALA A 25 -5.19 -12.80 3.91
C ALA A 25 -5.33 -12.05 2.57
N GLN A 26 -6.55 -11.89 2.04
CA GLN A 26 -6.82 -11.16 0.80
C GLN A 26 -6.60 -9.65 0.94
N THR A 27 -6.85 -9.07 2.12
CA THR A 27 -6.54 -7.65 2.39
C THR A 27 -5.05 -7.36 2.49
N SER A 28 -4.22 -8.39 2.66
CA SER A 28 -2.76 -8.28 2.78
C SER A 28 -2.03 -8.49 1.45
N GLN A 29 -2.75 -8.66 0.35
CA GLN A 29 -2.17 -8.57 -0.98
C GLN A 29 -1.86 -7.11 -1.30
N ILE A 30 -0.83 -6.58 -0.63
CA ILE A 30 -0.08 -5.43 -1.10
C ILE A 30 0.53 -5.89 -2.42
N ASN A 31 -0.23 -5.73 -3.51
CA ASN A 31 0.34 -5.77 -4.84
C ASN A 31 1.42 -4.70 -4.82
N SER A 32 2.68 -5.12 -4.74
CA SER A 32 3.83 -4.24 -4.90
C SER A 32 3.81 -3.78 -6.35
N VAL A 33 3.00 -2.76 -6.61
CA VAL A 33 2.88 -2.15 -7.93
C VAL A 33 4.12 -1.30 -8.07
N SER A 34 5.18 -1.80 -8.70
CA SER A 34 6.37 -0.98 -8.93
C SER A 34 5.99 0.22 -9.82
N ILE A 35 5.75 1.35 -9.17
CA ILE A 35 5.70 2.65 -9.82
C ILE A 35 7.11 3.19 -9.81
N GLN A 36 7.67 3.35 -10.99
CA GLN A 36 8.89 4.11 -11.17
C GLN A 36 8.50 5.59 -11.23
N LEU A 37 8.57 6.26 -10.07
CA LEU A 37 8.26 7.68 -10.00
C LEU A 37 9.32 8.51 -10.76
N PRO A 38 8.91 9.61 -11.42
CA PRO A 38 9.85 10.53 -12.04
C PRO A 38 10.70 11.27 -10.99
N GLU A 39 11.92 11.66 -11.37
CA GLU A 39 12.83 12.46 -10.53
C GLU A 39 12.15 13.74 -10.04
N PHE A 40 12.38 14.08 -8.76
CA PHE A 40 11.73 15.22 -8.12
C PHE A 40 12.14 16.57 -8.74
N TRP A 41 11.16 17.41 -9.09
CA TRP A 41 11.41 18.72 -9.67
C TRP A 41 11.32 19.83 -8.62
N THR A 42 12.44 20.18 -8.01
CA THR A 42 12.55 21.27 -7.01
C THR A 42 12.07 22.63 -7.50
N LYS A 43 12.17 22.92 -8.81
CA LYS A 43 11.72 24.19 -9.41
C LYS A 43 10.21 24.27 -9.61
N SER A 44 9.51 23.14 -9.66
CA SER A 44 8.08 23.07 -9.95
C SER A 44 7.44 21.85 -9.26
N PRO A 45 7.38 21.84 -7.92
CA PRO A 45 6.89 20.70 -7.14
C PRO A 45 5.40 20.42 -7.38
N GLU A 46 4.59 21.44 -7.64
CA GLU A 46 3.15 21.28 -7.92
C GLU A 46 2.90 20.44 -9.19
N VAL A 47 3.64 20.73 -10.27
CA VAL A 47 3.52 20.00 -11.54
C VAL A 47 4.00 18.56 -11.38
N TRP A 48 5.08 18.37 -10.62
CA TRP A 48 5.58 17.03 -10.30
C TRP A 48 4.54 16.24 -9.49
N PHE A 49 3.94 16.84 -8.47
CA PHE A 49 2.94 16.18 -7.63
C PHE A 49 1.69 15.79 -8.44
N ALA A 50 1.17 16.69 -9.28
CA ALA A 50 0.04 16.39 -10.16
C ALA A 50 0.32 15.21 -11.10
N ARG A 51 1.57 15.10 -11.60
CA ARG A 51 1.98 13.98 -12.44
C ARG A 51 2.06 12.67 -11.67
N VAL A 52 2.57 12.69 -10.45
CA VAL A 52 2.64 11.53 -9.55
C VAL A 52 1.23 11.05 -9.17
N GLU A 53 0.32 11.97 -8.87
CA GLU A 53 -1.07 11.67 -8.55
C GLU A 53 -1.83 11.05 -9.74
N ALA A 54 -1.58 11.53 -10.96
CA ALA A 54 -2.11 10.90 -12.17
C ALA A 54 -1.57 9.46 -12.35
N GLN A 55 -0.31 9.19 -12.03
CA GLN A 55 0.26 7.84 -12.09
C GLN A 55 -0.38 6.90 -11.06
N PHE A 56 -0.66 7.39 -9.84
CA PHE A 56 -1.41 6.63 -8.85
C PHE A 56 -2.81 6.27 -9.35
N GLY A 57 -3.50 7.21 -9.99
CA GLY A 57 -4.80 6.96 -10.63
C GLY A 57 -4.74 5.87 -11.70
N ILE A 58 -3.76 5.94 -12.62
CA ILE A 58 -3.56 4.94 -13.68
C ILE A 58 -3.28 3.54 -13.12
N LYS A 59 -2.57 3.47 -11.99
CA LYS A 59 -2.15 2.23 -11.35
C LYS A 59 -3.13 1.70 -10.31
N GLY A 60 -4.23 2.42 -10.07
CA GLY A 60 -5.24 2.06 -9.08
C GLY A 60 -4.75 2.16 -7.63
N ILE A 61 -3.71 2.97 -7.36
CA ILE A 61 -3.24 3.22 -5.99
C ILE A 61 -4.18 4.22 -5.33
N THR A 62 -5.12 3.71 -4.56
CA THR A 62 -6.13 4.51 -3.85
C THR A 62 -5.78 4.73 -2.39
N GLN A 63 -4.90 3.91 -1.82
CA GLN A 63 -4.53 3.97 -0.42
C GLN A 63 -3.52 5.10 -0.17
N ASP A 64 -3.91 6.05 0.68
CA ASP A 64 -3.10 7.26 0.92
C ASP A 64 -1.75 6.96 1.58
N GLN A 65 -1.68 5.93 2.45
CA GLN A 65 -0.43 5.47 3.02
C GLN A 65 0.56 5.05 1.93
N THR A 66 0.10 4.24 0.97
CA THR A 66 0.92 3.79 -0.16
C THR A 66 1.40 4.97 -1.01
N LYS A 67 0.51 5.94 -1.32
CA LYS A 67 0.89 7.15 -2.05
C LYS A 67 1.98 7.94 -1.33
N TYR A 68 1.83 8.11 -0.01
CA TYR A 68 2.82 8.79 0.83
C TYR A 68 4.17 8.07 0.81
N ASP A 69 4.17 6.75 1.00
CA ASP A 69 5.39 5.94 1.00
C ASP A 69 6.15 6.06 -0.35
N TYR A 70 5.42 6.07 -1.48
CA TYR A 70 5.99 6.30 -2.80
C TYR A 70 6.60 7.70 -2.94
N VAL A 71 5.85 8.74 -2.56
CA VAL A 71 6.33 10.13 -2.64
C VAL A 71 7.58 10.31 -1.80
N VAL A 72 7.58 9.87 -0.54
CA VAL A 72 8.75 9.97 0.34
C VAL A 72 9.94 9.18 -0.20
N SER A 73 9.71 7.99 -0.75
CA SER A 73 10.78 7.18 -1.35
C SER A 73 11.39 7.83 -2.60
N SER A 74 10.63 8.65 -3.33
CA SER A 74 11.13 9.40 -4.50
C SER A 74 11.83 10.71 -4.15
N LEU A 75 11.61 11.23 -2.94
CA LEU A 75 12.32 12.38 -2.41
C LEU A 75 13.67 11.90 -1.85
N ASP A 76 14.66 11.86 -2.73
CA ASP A 76 16.02 11.45 -2.37
C ASP A 76 16.57 12.28 -1.19
N ILE A 77 17.22 11.59 -0.23
CA ILE A 77 17.76 12.14 1.03
C ILE A 77 18.72 13.32 0.79
N ASN A 78 19.30 13.44 -0.41
CA ASN A 78 20.17 14.56 -0.78
C ASN A 78 19.48 15.94 -0.80
N THR A 79 18.15 16.01 -0.78
CA THR A 79 17.41 17.28 -0.64
C THR A 79 17.21 17.74 0.82
N THR A 80 17.40 16.86 1.81
CA THR A 80 17.25 17.17 3.25
C THR A 80 18.48 17.90 3.83
N THR A 81 19.64 17.82 3.19
CA THR A 81 20.91 18.32 3.75
C THR A 81 21.07 19.85 3.73
N ARG A 82 20.25 20.63 3.00
CA ARG A 82 20.45 22.10 2.89
C ARG A 82 19.76 22.96 3.95
N ALA A 83 19.00 22.39 4.89
CA ALA A 83 18.41 23.16 5.99
C ALA A 83 19.26 23.15 7.28
N VAL A 84 20.23 22.22 7.41
CA VAL A 84 20.99 22.02 8.67
C VAL A 84 22.34 22.74 8.72
N THR A 85 22.73 23.48 7.68
CA THR A 85 23.98 24.25 7.69
C THR A 85 23.73 25.74 7.50
N ARG A 86 23.12 26.39 8.51
CA ARG A 86 23.44 27.79 8.80
C ARG A 86 24.65 27.79 9.75
N GLN A 87 25.83 27.95 9.18
CA GLN A 87 26.98 28.59 9.86
C GLN A 87 26.90 30.10 9.56
N PRO A 88 27.37 30.98 10.45
CA PRO A 88 28.75 31.04 10.93
C PRO A 88 29.00 30.46 12.33
#